data_AF-A0A5E4LQ10-F1
#
_entry.id   AF-A0A5E4LQ10-F1
#
_cell.length_a   1.000
_cell.length_b   1.000
_cell.length_c   1.000
_cell.angle_alpha   90.00
_cell.angle_beta   90.00
_cell.angle_gamma   90.00
#
_symmetry.space_group_name_H-M   'P 1'
#
loop_
_entity.id
_entity.type
_entity.pdbx_description
1 polymer ?
#
loop_
_entity_poly.entity_id
_entity_poly.type
_entity_poly.pdbx_seq_one_letter_code
_entity_poly.pdbx_strand_id
1 'polypeptide(L)' 'MAVSLSEGKYLVALARKSIRSYLDTHKIADFADAPPGLKQKAGAFVTLESYPGNDLRGCIGLIVAAKPLAQAVA' A
#
# COMPACT_ATOMS: atom_id res chain seq x y z
N MET A 1 -16.72 -3.77 -3.48
CA MET A 1 -16.24 -2.38 -3.65
C MET A 1 -15.20 -2.39 -4.76
N ALA A 2 -15.26 -1.46 -5.70
CA ALA A 2 -14.26 -1.33 -6.76
C ALA A 2 -13.35 -0.15 -6.42
N VAL A 3 -12.02 -0.35 -6.48
CA VAL A 3 -11.03 0.72 -6.33
C VAL A 3 -10.94 1.48 -7.64
N SER A 4 -11.14 2.79 -7.62
CA SER A 4 -11.01 3.64 -8.81
C SER A 4 -9.53 3.81 -9.22
N LEU A 5 -9.29 4.28 -10.45
CA LEU A 5 -7.91 4.49 -10.94
C LEU A 5 -7.15 5.54 -10.10
N SER A 6 -7.82 6.60 -9.64
CA SER A 6 -7.23 7.62 -8.78
C SER A 6 -6.88 7.06 -7.41
N GLU A 7 -7.76 6.26 -6.81
CA GLU A 7 -7.50 5.56 -5.57
C GLU A 7 -6.35 4.55 -5.71
N GLY A 8 -6.28 3.80 -6.82
CA GLY A 8 -5.17 2.88 -7.10
C GLY A 8 -3.83 3.60 -7.20
N LYS A 9 -3.78 4.75 -7.90
CA LYS A 9 -2.59 5.61 -7.94
C LYS A 9 -2.17 6.08 -6.55
N TYR A 10 -3.14 6.48 -5.71
CA TYR A 10 -2.88 6.85 -4.32
C TYR A 10 -2.26 5.69 -3.53
N LEU A 11 -2.83 4.47 -3.62
CA LEU A 11 -2.32 3.29 -2.91
C LEU A 11 -0.88 2.94 -3.30
N VAL A 12 -0.54 2.97 -4.60
CA VAL A 12 0.84 2.70 -5.06
C VAL A 12 1.81 3.78 -4.58
N ALA A 13 1.38 5.05 -4.59
CA ALA A 13 2.20 6.15 -4.07
C ALA A 13 2.41 6.01 -2.54
N LEU A 14 1.37 5.62 -1.81
CA LEU A 14 1.42 5.36 -0.38
C LEU A 14 2.39 4.22 -0.05
N ALA A 15 2.29 3.07 -0.72
CA ALA A 15 3.21 1.95 -0.54
C ALA A 15 4.68 2.39 -0.73
N ARG A 16 4.96 3.13 -1.81
CA ARG A 16 6.32 3.65 -2.08
C ARG A 16 6.79 4.62 -0.99
N LYS A 17 5.91 5.53 -0.55
CA LYS A 17 6.22 6.52 0.50
C LYS A 17 6.48 5.84 1.84
N SER A 18 5.69 4.83 2.20
CA SER A 18 5.87 4.07 3.43
C SER A 18 7.18 3.31 3.47
N ILE A 19 7.54 2.61 2.38
CA ILE A 19 8.83 1.91 2.30
C ILE A 19 9.98 2.90 2.52
N ARG A 20 9.96 4.05 1.84
CA ARG A 20 11.00 5.08 2.01
C ARG A 20 11.04 5.64 3.43
N SER A 21 9.89 6.04 3.96
CA SER A 21 9.78 6.58 5.32
C SER A 21 10.29 5.59 6.37
N TYR A 22 9.99 4.30 6.21
CA TYR A 22 10.45 3.28 7.14
C TYR A 22 11.96 3.06 7.05
N LEU A 23 12.52 3.04 5.83
CA LEU A 23 13.97 2.93 5.64
C LEU A 23 14.73 4.15 6.20
N ASP A 24 14.15 5.35 6.09
CA ASP A 24 14.80 6.59 6.53
C ASP A 24 14.62 6.85 8.04
N THR A 25 13.45 6.52 8.61
CA THR A 25 13.03 6.97 9.95
C THR A 25 12.48 5.88 10.86
N HIS A 26 12.37 4.63 10.38
CA HIS A 26 11.68 3.52 11.05
C HIS A 26 10.21 3.79 11.39
N LYS A 27 9.56 4.70 10.66
CA LYS A 27 8.13 5.03 10.79
C LYS A 27 7.42 4.85 9.46
N ILE A 28 6.21 4.29 9.49
CA ILE A 28 5.35 4.20 8.30
C ILE A 28 4.81 5.58 7.92
N ALA A 29 4.49 5.76 6.63
CA ALA A 29 3.97 7.03 6.15
C ALA A 29 2.54 7.28 6.69
N ASP A 30 2.20 8.55 6.89
CA ASP A 30 0.84 8.96 7.22
C ASP A 30 -0.11 8.75 6.02
N PHE A 31 -1.32 8.32 6.33
CA PHE A 31 -2.43 8.01 5.42
C PHE A 31 -3.78 8.58 5.94
N ALA A 32 -3.74 9.56 6.85
CA ALA A 32 -4.94 10.22 7.37
C ALA A 32 -5.78 10.90 6.26
N ASP A 33 -5.11 11.37 5.20
CA ASP A 33 -5.68 12.00 4.01
C ASP A 33 -6.26 11.01 2.98
N ALA A 34 -6.21 9.70 3.27
CA ALA A 34 -6.71 8.69 2.36
C ALA A 34 -8.19 8.95 1.97
N PRO A 35 -8.55 8.76 0.68
CA PRO A 35 -9.92 8.81 0.23
C PRO A 35 -10.85 7.94 1.11
N PRO A 36 -12.10 8.36 1.37
CA PRO A 36 -13.01 7.63 2.25
C PRO A 36 -13.17 6.15 1.90
N GLY A 37 -13.13 5.82 0.60
CA GLY A 37 -13.22 4.44 0.14
C GLY A 37 -12.09 3.54 0.64
N LEU A 38 -10.88 4.09 0.81
CA LEU A 38 -9.69 3.37 1.25
C LEU A 38 -9.58 3.22 2.77
N LYS A 39 -10.51 3.83 3.51
CA LYS A 39 -10.64 3.68 4.96
C LYS A 39 -11.49 2.46 5.34
N GLN A 40 -12.10 1.78 4.37
CA GLN A 40 -12.83 0.53 4.59
C GLN A 40 -11.87 -0.65 4.77
N LYS A 41 -12.26 -1.63 5.60
CA LYS A 41 -11.46 -2.83 5.83
C LYS A 41 -11.41 -3.69 4.57
N ALA A 42 -10.20 -4.07 4.15
CA ALA A 42 -9.97 -4.95 3.01
C ALA A 42 -8.63 -5.69 3.15
N GLY A 43 -8.50 -6.83 2.48
CA GLY A 43 -7.22 -7.48 2.27
C GLY A 43 -6.43 -6.78 1.17
N ALA A 44 -5.11 -6.83 1.25
CA ALA A 44 -4.21 -6.27 0.25
C ALA A 44 -2.87 -7.01 0.24
N PHE A 45 -2.23 -7.02 -0.93
CA PHE A 45 -0.87 -7.50 -1.11
C PHE A 45 -0.07 -6.41 -1.83
N VAL A 46 1.18 -6.23 -1.40
CA VAL A 46 2.15 -5.36 -2.07
C VAL A 46 3.27 -6.22 -2.59
N THR A 47 3.43 -6.21 -3.92
CA THR A 47 4.53 -6.86 -4.63
C THR A 47 5.53 -5.80 -5.06
N LEU A 48 6.81 -6.05 -4.80
CA LEU A 48 7.94 -5.28 -5.31
C LEU A 48 8.63 -6.13 -6.37
N GLU A 49 8.89 -5.52 -7.51
CA GLU A 49 9.60 -6.11 -8.64
C GLU A 49 10.85 -5.29 -8.95
N SER A 50 11.90 -5.95 -9.43
CA SER A 50 13.09 -5.27 -9.96
C SER A 50 12.74 -4.54 -11.25
N TYR A 51 13.46 -3.47 -11.59
CA TYR A 51 13.35 -2.85 -12.91
C TYR A 51 14.75 -2.79 -13.54
N PRO A 52 14.90 -3.14 -14.83
CA PRO A 52 13.85 -3.49 -15.81
C PRO A 52 13.44 -4.97 -15.85
N GLY A 53 14.08 -5.85 -15.07
CA GLY A 53 13.88 -7.30 -15.15
C GLY A 53 12.50 -7.81 -14.71
N ASN A 54 11.76 -7.04 -13.92
CA ASN A 54 10.52 -7.43 -13.26
C ASN A 54 10.64 -8.70 -12.40
N ASP A 55 11.83 -8.96 -11.85
CA ASP A 55 12.06 -10.09 -10.95
C ASP A 55 11.42 -9.80 -9.59
N LEU A 56 10.80 -10.81 -8.98
CA LEU A 56 10.22 -10.68 -7.65
C LEU A 56 11.28 -10.27 -6.62
N ARG A 57 11.09 -9.10 -6.01
CA ARG A 57 11.93 -8.57 -4.92
C ARG A 57 11.29 -8.70 -3.54
N GLY A 58 9.97 -8.92 -3.50
CA GLY A 58 9.23 -9.22 -2.27
C GLY A 58 7.73 -9.16 -2.50
N CYS A 59 6.97 -9.98 -1.79
CA CYS A 59 5.51 -9.94 -1.79
C CYS A 59 4.99 -10.28 -0.40
N ILE A 60 4.27 -9.35 0.22
CA ILE A 60 3.68 -9.48 1.55
C ILE A 60 2.28 -8.88 1.53
N GLY A 61 1.37 -9.44 2.31
CA GLY A 61 0.01 -8.94 2.40
C GLY A 61 -0.81 -9.56 3.52
N LEU A 62 -2.05 -9.06 3.62
CA LEU A 62 -3.07 -9.54 4.53
C LEU A 62 -4.22 -10.12 3.71
N ILE A 63 -4.46 -11.42 3.84
CA ILE A 63 -5.60 -12.09 3.21
C ILE A 63 -6.91 -11.66 3.90
N VAL A 64 -6.89 -11.58 5.22
CA VAL A 64 -8.04 -11.17 6.02
C VAL A 64 -8.14 -9.66 6.05
N ALA A 65 -9.35 -9.12 5.86
CA ALA A 65 -9.68 -7.71 5.98
C ALA A 65 -9.62 -7.20 7.44
N ALA A 66 -8.44 -7.29 8.05
CA ALA A 66 -8.22 -6.92 9.46
C ALA A 66 -8.07 -5.40 9.65
N LYS A 67 -7.58 -4.70 8.62
CA LYS A 67 -7.24 -3.27 8.64
C LYS A 67 -7.92 -2.52 7.48
N PRO A 68 -8.14 -1.19 7.61
CA PRO A 68 -8.44 -0.32 6.47
C PRO A 68 -7.47 -0.54 5.31
N LEU A 69 -7.96 -0.47 4.07
CA LEU A 69 -7.15 -0.75 2.87
C LEU A 69 -5.88 0.12 2.79
N ALA A 70 -6.00 1.43 3.06
CA ALA A 70 -4.85 2.33 3.10
C ALA A 70 -3.79 1.88 4.13
N GLN A 71 -4.23 1.41 5.30
CA GLN A 71 -3.35 0.90 6.34
C GLN A 71 -2.78 -0.50 6.01
N ALA A 72 -3.51 -1.33 5.26
CA ALA A 72 -3.02 -2.63 4.82
C ALA A 72 -1.91 -2.51 3.76
N VAL A 73 -1.90 -1.40 3.01
CA VAL A 73 -0.92 -1.11 1.95
C VAL A 73 0.28 -0.31 2.47
N ALA A 74 0.08 0.59 3.44
CA ALA A 74 1.13 1.40 4.05
C ALA A 74 2.11 0.57 4.90
#